data_AF-A0A7C9KXD3-F1
#
_entry.id   AF-A0A7C9KXD3-F1
#
_cell.length_a   1.000
_cell.length_b   1.000
_cell.length_c   1.000
_cell.angle_alpha   90.00
_cell.angle_beta   90.00
_cell.angle_gamma   90.00
#
_symmetry.space_group_name_H-M   'P 1'
#
loop_
_entity.id
_entity.type
_entity.pdbx_description
1 polymer ?
#
loop_
_entity_poly.entity_id
_entity_poly.type
_entity_poly.pdbx_seq_one_letter_code
_entity_poly.pdbx_strand_id
1 'polypeptide(L)'
;MEENRIYYVGIDHGNHLMKTSNRVFENGVERQAVKPTFQANTLVYDGAFYKIGEKRNSVKDSKLADDDYYLLTLAALAKECQSGNIPNGARVVLGVGLPLKQFATVRKQFVKYLKRGNQSVHFKFEDEAYDFTIENVMAFPQCYAAVADRLVSMKGEYLIVDVGSWTIDIMHVKDGVPVESKCETFTESMISVIQEIKSRSSEVFGKEISENVITDYISNFSSNYPEKYARIMDEALEKFVSRVEGILKENGHDTEFTNIIYVGGGAKAMERFGKHGDNISYVTDVRANAKGYEFLAKQMA
;
A
#
# COMPACT_ATOMS: atom_id res chain seq x y z
N MET A 1 30.52 7.71 16.62
CA MET A 1 30.46 8.27 15.25
C MET A 1 29.08 8.04 14.62
N GLU A 2 27.99 8.33 15.35
CA GLU A 2 26.60 8.09 14.91
C GLU A 2 25.86 9.33 14.41
N GLU A 3 26.38 10.54 14.67
CA GLU A 3 25.67 11.81 14.44
C GLU A 3 25.37 12.17 12.97
N ASN A 4 25.90 11.42 11.99
CA ASN A 4 25.71 11.69 10.56
C ASN A 4 25.04 10.55 9.77
N ARG A 5 24.53 9.51 10.43
CA ARG A 5 23.88 8.40 9.73
C ARG A 5 22.50 8.82 9.21
N ILE A 6 22.30 8.71 7.90
CA ILE A 6 20.99 8.85 7.26
C ILE A 6 20.32 7.48 7.23
N TYR A 7 19.04 7.44 7.63
CA TYR A 7 18.19 6.26 7.56
C TYR A 7 17.23 6.40 6.38
N TYR A 8 16.93 5.29 5.70
CA TYR A 8 16.02 5.28 4.56
C TYR A 8 14.78 4.52 4.96
N VAL A 9 13.61 5.14 4.78
CA VAL A 9 12.33 4.56 5.17
C VAL A 9 11.42 4.55 3.95
N GLY A 10 11.08 3.35 3.47
CA GLY A 10 10.08 3.18 2.42
C GLY A 10 8.66 3.22 2.99
N ILE A 11 7.78 4.02 2.38
CA ILE A 11 6.37 4.15 2.79
C ILE A 11 5.46 4.09 1.55
N ASP A 12 4.57 3.10 1.53
CA ASP A 12 3.48 2.97 0.57
C ASP A 12 2.16 3.47 1.17
N HIS A 13 1.73 4.65 0.72
CA HIS A 13 0.48 5.30 1.12
C HIS A 13 -0.70 4.72 0.34
N GLY A 14 -1.30 3.63 0.82
CA GLY A 14 -2.45 2.98 0.19
C GLY A 14 -3.82 3.51 0.66
N ASN A 15 -4.85 3.30 -0.18
CA ASN A 15 -6.24 3.68 0.13
C ASN A 15 -6.94 2.75 1.16
N HIS A 16 -6.31 1.61 1.49
CA HIS A 16 -6.74 0.70 2.57
C HIS A 16 -5.67 0.64 3.67
N LEU A 17 -4.42 0.37 3.28
CA LEU A 17 -3.30 0.17 4.21
C LEU A 17 -2.14 1.11 3.92
N MET A 18 -1.62 1.70 5.00
CA MET A 18 -0.26 2.22 5.09
C MET A 18 0.72 1.07 5.27
N LYS A 19 1.83 1.11 4.55
CA LYS A 19 2.85 0.05 4.64
C LYS A 19 4.23 0.68 4.64
N THR A 20 5.07 0.22 5.54
CA THR A 20 6.50 0.44 5.48
C THR A 20 7.18 -0.89 5.13
N SER A 21 8.51 -0.90 5.03
CA SER A 21 9.27 -2.14 4.86
C SER A 21 8.97 -3.18 5.95
N ASN A 22 8.60 -2.73 7.16
CA ASN A 22 8.49 -3.58 8.34
C ASN A 22 7.10 -3.58 8.99
N ARG A 23 6.22 -2.62 8.68
CA ARG A 23 4.91 -2.45 9.31
C ARG A 23 3.79 -2.31 8.28
N VAL A 24 2.59 -2.69 8.71
CA VAL A 24 1.34 -2.54 7.97
C VAL A 24 0.29 -2.07 8.97
N PHE A 25 -0.48 -1.04 8.62
CA PHE A 25 -1.59 -0.54 9.44
C PHE A 25 -2.65 0.14 8.57
N GLU A 26 -3.87 0.28 9.07
CA GLU A 26 -4.96 0.93 8.33
C GLU A 26 -4.71 2.43 8.15
N ASN A 27 -5.23 3.01 7.06
CA ASN A 27 -5.01 4.41 6.69
C ASN A 27 -5.99 5.41 7.34
N GLY A 28 -6.76 5.00 8.36
CA GLY A 28 -7.69 5.92 9.01
C GLY A 28 -7.01 6.97 9.86
N VAL A 29 -7.59 8.16 9.83
CA VAL A 29 -7.21 9.26 10.73
C VAL A 29 -8.50 9.87 11.26
N GLU A 30 -8.68 9.81 12.58
CA GLU A 30 -9.84 10.39 13.23
C GLU A 30 -9.40 11.42 14.26
N ARG A 31 -9.66 12.70 13.98
CA ARG A 31 -9.35 13.79 14.91
C ARG A 31 -10.25 13.71 16.14
N GLN A 32 -9.64 13.84 17.32
CA GLN A 32 -10.30 13.78 18.61
C GLN A 32 -10.40 15.18 19.21
N ALA A 33 -11.55 15.50 19.81
CA ALA A 33 -11.80 16.80 20.43
C ALA A 33 -11.00 17.02 21.73
N VAL A 34 -10.66 15.92 22.41
CA VAL A 34 -9.92 15.89 23.68
C VAL A 34 -8.92 14.74 23.67
N LYS A 35 -7.95 14.75 24.58
CA LYS A 35 -6.99 13.64 24.73
C LYS A 35 -7.77 12.34 24.97
N PRO A 36 -7.60 11.30 24.14
CA PRO A 36 -8.27 10.01 24.34
C PRO A 36 -7.85 9.36 25.66
N THR A 37 -8.75 8.57 26.25
CA THR A 37 -8.45 7.78 27.44
C THR A 37 -7.36 6.75 27.18
N PHE A 38 -7.47 6.02 26.07
CA PHE A 38 -6.50 5.01 25.65
C PHE A 38 -5.53 5.58 24.62
N GLN A 39 -4.24 5.46 24.90
CA GLN A 39 -3.17 6.06 24.10
C GLN A 39 -2.77 5.24 22.88
N ALA A 40 -3.18 3.97 22.83
CA ALA A 40 -2.92 3.10 21.69
C ALA A 40 -3.36 3.79 20.39
N ASN A 41 -2.47 3.79 19.40
CA ASN A 41 -2.62 4.46 18.13
C ASN A 41 -2.97 5.96 18.18
N THR A 42 -2.67 6.66 19.27
CA THR A 42 -2.93 8.10 19.40
C THR A 42 -1.71 8.90 18.97
N LEU A 43 -1.86 9.71 17.92
CA LEU A 43 -0.90 10.72 17.48
C LEU A 43 -1.26 12.08 18.07
N VAL A 44 -0.27 12.80 18.59
CA VAL A 44 -0.38 14.22 18.99
C VAL A 44 0.53 15.04 18.11
N TYR A 45 -0.06 15.93 17.32
CA TYR A 45 0.66 16.81 16.41
C TYR A 45 -0.04 18.16 16.35
N ASP A 46 0.74 19.24 16.40
CA ASP A 46 0.25 20.63 16.35
C ASP A 46 -0.90 20.93 17.35
N GLY A 47 -0.75 20.42 18.59
CA GLY A 47 -1.74 20.59 19.66
C GLY A 47 -3.04 19.80 19.50
N ALA A 48 -3.19 19.00 18.43
CA ALA A 48 -4.36 18.17 18.17
C ALA A 48 -4.08 16.68 18.41
N PHE A 49 -5.15 15.93 18.69
CA PHE A 49 -5.13 14.48 18.94
C PHE A 49 -5.78 13.73 17.79
N TYR A 50 -5.17 12.63 17.35
CA TYR A 50 -5.66 11.82 16.24
C TYR A 50 -5.57 10.34 16.57
N LYS A 51 -6.63 9.58 16.29
CA LYS A 51 -6.59 8.12 16.27
C LYS A 51 -6.17 7.64 14.89
N ILE A 52 -5.17 6.77 14.86
CA ILE A 52 -4.54 6.31 13.62
C ILE A 52 -4.83 4.82 13.39
N GLY A 53 -5.47 4.49 12.27
CA GLY A 53 -5.63 3.09 11.84
C GLY A 53 -6.52 2.22 12.74
N GLU A 54 -7.44 2.80 13.52
CA GLU A 54 -8.49 2.04 14.21
C GLU A 54 -9.61 1.59 13.24
N LYS A 55 -9.75 2.32 12.12
CA LYS A 55 -10.62 2.00 10.98
C LYS A 55 -9.94 2.50 9.71
N ARG A 56 -10.44 2.10 8.55
CA ARG A 56 -10.02 2.65 7.26
C ARG A 56 -10.71 3.99 6.97
N ASN A 57 -9.98 4.90 6.34
CA ASN A 57 -10.55 6.13 5.78
C ASN A 57 -11.38 5.87 4.51
N SER A 58 -12.38 6.72 4.25
CA SER A 58 -13.02 6.77 2.94
C SER A 58 -11.98 7.00 1.84
N VAL A 59 -12.21 6.41 0.66
CA VAL A 59 -11.31 6.62 -0.48
C VAL A 59 -11.37 8.09 -0.89
N LYS A 60 -10.20 8.69 -1.13
CA LYS A 60 -10.04 10.08 -1.54
C LYS A 60 -9.54 10.13 -2.97
N ASP A 61 -10.03 11.08 -3.75
CA ASP A 61 -9.58 11.28 -5.14
C ASP A 61 -8.11 11.71 -5.23
N SER A 62 -7.60 12.34 -4.17
CA SER A 62 -6.23 12.82 -4.09
C SER A 62 -5.60 12.54 -2.74
N LYS A 63 -4.35 12.07 -2.73
CA LYS A 63 -3.52 11.96 -1.52
C LYS A 63 -3.17 13.32 -0.89
N LEU A 64 -3.50 14.41 -1.57
CA LEU A 64 -3.27 15.79 -1.15
C LEU A 64 -4.57 16.51 -0.76
N ALA A 65 -5.70 15.79 -0.67
CA ALA A 65 -6.99 16.40 -0.33
C ALA A 65 -7.01 17.00 1.08
N ASP A 66 -6.22 16.44 2.00
CA ASP A 66 -6.07 16.87 3.37
C ASP A 66 -4.72 16.40 3.96
N ASP A 67 -4.56 16.54 5.27
CA ASP A 67 -3.32 16.26 6.00
C ASP A 67 -3.17 14.80 6.47
N ASP A 68 -4.12 13.91 6.15
CA ASP A 68 -4.13 12.57 6.71
C ASP A 68 -2.90 11.76 6.33
N TYR A 69 -2.48 11.80 5.06
CA TYR A 69 -1.29 11.04 4.63
C TYR A 69 0.01 11.57 5.22
N TYR A 70 0.08 12.84 5.60
CA TYR A 70 1.18 13.36 6.38
C TYR A 70 1.14 12.85 7.83
N LEU A 71 -0.01 12.89 8.49
CA LEU A 71 -0.17 12.34 9.85
C LEU A 71 0.15 10.84 9.90
N LEU A 72 -0.29 10.09 8.90
CA LEU A 72 0.03 8.68 8.71
C LEU A 72 1.54 8.45 8.49
N THR A 73 2.24 9.40 7.85
CA THR A 73 3.69 9.34 7.68
C THR A 73 4.42 9.50 9.01
N LEU A 74 3.96 10.41 9.89
CA LEU A 74 4.51 10.55 11.24
C LEU A 74 4.30 9.27 12.07
N ALA A 75 3.08 8.71 12.02
CA ALA A 75 2.79 7.44 12.68
C ALA A 75 3.64 6.28 12.12
N ALA A 76 3.90 6.24 10.81
CA ALA A 76 4.77 5.25 10.20
C ALA A 76 6.22 5.35 10.73
N LEU A 77 6.77 6.56 10.83
CA LEU A 77 8.10 6.79 11.41
C LEU A 77 8.18 6.36 12.88
N ALA A 78 7.19 6.73 13.69
CA ALA A 78 7.12 6.26 15.08
C ALA A 78 7.07 4.73 15.17
N LYS A 79 6.24 4.06 14.34
CA LYS A 79 6.15 2.60 14.34
C LYS A 79 7.44 1.92 13.87
N GLU A 80 8.16 2.48 12.89
CA GLU A 80 9.51 2.00 12.52
C GLU A 80 10.50 2.16 13.68
N CYS A 81 10.43 3.28 14.40
CA CYS A 81 11.28 3.54 15.56
C CYS A 81 11.00 2.60 16.74
N GLN A 82 9.71 2.37 17.06
CA GLN A 82 9.28 1.41 18.07
C GLN A 82 9.73 -0.03 17.76
N SER A 83 9.99 -0.33 16.48
CA SER A 83 10.50 -1.62 16.03
C SER A 83 12.03 -1.74 16.12
N GLY A 84 12.72 -0.65 16.44
CA GLY A 84 14.19 -0.57 16.43
C GLY A 84 14.81 -0.44 15.04
N ASN A 85 14.03 -0.19 13.98
CA ASN A 85 14.55 -0.07 12.62
C ASN A 85 15.25 1.27 12.36
N ILE A 86 14.80 2.32 13.06
CA ILE A 86 15.40 3.65 13.08
C ILE A 86 15.45 4.15 14.53
N PRO A 87 16.48 4.91 14.96
CA PRO A 87 16.50 5.51 16.29
C PRO A 87 15.64 6.78 16.32
N ASN A 88 15.15 7.15 17.51
CA ASN A 88 14.54 8.46 17.72
C ASN A 88 15.60 9.56 17.54
N GLY A 89 15.24 10.70 16.96
CA GLY A 89 16.17 11.76 16.55
C GLY A 89 16.87 11.50 15.20
N ALA A 90 16.48 10.46 14.46
CA ALA A 90 17.12 10.12 13.20
C ALA A 90 16.89 11.16 12.10
N ARG A 91 17.90 11.31 11.24
CA ARG A 91 17.80 11.94 9.93
C ARG A 91 17.33 10.90 8.93
N VAL A 92 16.21 11.15 8.27
CA VAL A 92 15.54 10.19 7.38
C VAL A 92 15.40 10.71 5.96
N VAL A 93 15.57 9.81 4.99
CA VAL A 93 15.12 9.97 3.61
C VAL A 93 13.92 9.06 3.38
N LEU A 94 12.80 9.64 2.96
CA LEU A 94 11.59 8.87 2.67
C LEU A 94 11.59 8.41 1.22
N GLY A 95 11.44 7.11 0.98
CA GLY A 95 11.06 6.58 -0.33
C GLY A 95 9.54 6.37 -0.37
N VAL A 96 8.85 6.99 -1.33
CA VAL A 96 7.37 6.97 -1.37
C VAL A 96 6.81 6.65 -2.76
N GLY A 97 5.55 6.25 -2.82
CA GLY A 97 4.89 5.80 -4.04
C GLY A 97 3.69 6.63 -4.49
N LEU A 98 3.54 6.78 -5.81
CA LEU A 98 2.29 7.23 -6.45
C LEU A 98 1.86 6.28 -7.57
N PRO A 99 0.54 6.15 -7.83
CA PRO A 99 0.04 5.39 -8.98
C PRO A 99 0.67 5.87 -10.28
N LEU A 100 0.87 4.97 -11.25
CA LEU A 100 1.63 5.23 -12.48
C LEU A 100 1.09 6.45 -13.24
N LYS A 101 -0.23 6.47 -13.49
CA LYS A 101 -0.90 7.54 -14.23
C LYS A 101 -0.82 8.91 -13.54
N GLN A 102 -0.70 8.94 -12.22
CA GLN A 102 -0.65 10.18 -11.44
C GLN A 102 0.79 10.63 -11.15
N PHE A 103 1.79 9.78 -11.40
CA PHE A 103 3.15 10.01 -10.96
C PHE A 103 3.73 11.32 -11.53
N ALA A 104 3.69 11.50 -12.85
CA ALA A 104 4.31 12.65 -13.50
C ALA A 104 3.73 14.00 -13.04
N THR A 105 2.42 14.04 -12.80
CA THR A 105 1.67 15.26 -12.46
C THR A 105 1.69 15.58 -10.97
N VAL A 106 1.62 14.56 -10.09
CA VAL A 106 1.46 14.76 -8.65
C VAL A 106 2.79 14.71 -7.87
N ARG A 107 3.84 14.05 -8.40
CA ARG A 107 5.11 13.80 -7.65
C ARG A 107 5.70 15.01 -6.95
N LYS A 108 5.78 16.16 -7.63
CA LYS A 108 6.44 17.36 -7.08
C LYS A 108 5.67 17.92 -5.87
N GLN A 109 4.34 17.91 -5.98
CA GLN A 109 3.47 18.38 -4.90
C GLN A 109 3.50 17.41 -3.71
N PHE A 110 3.48 16.11 -3.97
CA PHE A 110 3.53 15.09 -2.93
C PHE A 110 4.86 15.08 -2.16
N VAL A 111 5.99 15.19 -2.87
CA VAL A 111 7.32 15.35 -2.25
C VAL A 111 7.37 16.59 -1.34
N LYS A 112 6.89 17.74 -1.83
CA LYS A 112 6.84 18.98 -1.04
C LYS A 112 5.94 18.85 0.19
N TYR A 113 4.76 18.23 0.02
CA TYR A 113 3.79 17.99 1.07
C TYR A 113 4.35 17.13 2.21
N LEU A 114 5.06 16.05 1.89
CA LEU A 114 5.66 15.16 2.89
C LEU A 114 6.93 15.74 3.54
N LYS A 115 7.78 16.43 2.77
CA LYS A 115 9.01 17.01 3.32
C LYS A 115 8.70 18.11 4.33
N ARG A 116 7.73 18.99 4.02
CA ARG A 116 7.44 20.25 4.73
C ARG A 116 8.69 21.13 4.94
N GLY A 117 8.49 22.39 5.27
CA GLY A 117 9.61 23.33 5.48
C GLY A 117 10.20 23.28 6.90
N ASN A 118 9.36 23.00 7.89
CA ASN A 118 9.75 23.02 9.29
C ASN A 118 10.37 21.67 9.67
N GLN A 119 11.67 21.67 9.93
CA GLN A 119 12.46 20.51 10.35
C GLN A 119 13.35 20.91 11.55
N SER A 120 13.61 20.02 12.52
CA SER A 120 13.04 18.67 12.67
C SER A 120 11.53 18.71 12.96
N VAL A 121 10.85 17.59 12.71
CA VAL A 121 9.43 17.42 13.08
C VAL A 121 9.34 16.78 14.46
N HIS A 122 8.62 17.45 15.36
CA HIS A 122 8.32 16.96 16.70
C HIS A 122 6.86 16.54 16.82
N PHE A 123 6.60 15.38 17.40
CA PHE A 123 5.25 14.88 17.66
C PHE A 123 5.26 13.84 18.79
N LYS A 124 4.09 13.42 19.25
CA LYS A 124 3.97 12.24 20.13
C LYS A 124 3.15 11.16 19.47
N PHE A 125 3.51 9.90 19.70
CA PHE A 125 2.71 8.76 19.29
C PHE A 125 2.68 7.75 20.43
N GLU A 126 1.47 7.38 20.88
CA GLU A 126 1.26 6.50 22.04
C GLU A 126 1.95 7.02 23.32
N ASP A 127 1.81 8.32 23.57
CA ASP A 127 2.43 9.10 24.67
C ASP A 127 3.97 9.21 24.67
N GLU A 128 4.66 8.52 23.75
CA GLU A 128 6.10 8.69 23.52
C GLU A 128 6.39 9.86 22.58
N ALA A 129 7.44 10.63 22.90
CA ALA A 129 7.85 11.79 22.10
C ALA A 129 8.88 11.39 21.03
N TYR A 130 8.64 11.84 19.80
CA TYR A 130 9.50 11.57 18.65
C TYR A 130 10.03 12.86 18.03
N ASP A 131 11.28 12.79 17.60
CA ASP A 131 11.95 13.79 16.79
C ASP A 131 12.52 13.09 15.54
N PHE A 132 12.23 13.62 14.36
CA PHE A 132 12.86 13.17 13.13
C PHE A 132 13.20 14.36 12.24
N THR A 133 14.31 14.27 11.51
CA THR A 133 14.64 15.24 10.45
C THR A 133 14.41 14.58 9.09
N ILE A 134 13.39 15.03 8.35
CA ILE A 134 13.14 14.56 6.98
C ILE A 134 14.06 15.33 6.02
N GLU A 135 15.22 14.75 5.74
CA GLU A 135 16.25 15.32 4.86
C GLU A 135 15.78 15.41 3.41
N ASN A 136 15.13 14.36 2.93
CA ASN A 136 14.64 14.28 1.57
C ASN A 136 13.44 13.35 1.43
N VAL A 137 12.68 13.53 0.36
CA VAL A 137 11.59 12.64 -0.04
C VAL A 137 11.76 12.31 -1.51
N MET A 138 11.84 11.03 -1.82
CA MET A 138 12.02 10.48 -3.16
C MET A 138 10.75 9.73 -3.55
N ALA A 139 10.07 10.21 -4.58
CA ALA A 139 8.88 9.55 -5.10
C ALA A 139 9.23 8.61 -6.25
N PHE A 140 8.65 7.42 -6.23
CA PHE A 140 8.77 6.40 -7.27
C PHE A 140 7.41 5.96 -7.79
N PRO A 141 7.32 5.46 -9.03
CA PRO A 141 6.08 4.87 -9.52
C PRO A 141 5.75 3.59 -8.75
N GLN A 142 4.49 3.43 -8.34
CA GLN A 142 3.93 2.15 -7.92
C GLN A 142 4.08 1.11 -9.04
N CYS A 143 4.00 -0.18 -8.71
CA CYS A 143 4.24 -1.32 -9.62
C CYS A 143 5.72 -1.50 -10.00
N TYR A 144 6.43 -0.44 -10.41
CA TYR A 144 7.88 -0.47 -10.71
C TYR A 144 8.70 -0.87 -9.48
N ALA A 145 8.48 -0.18 -8.36
CA ALA A 145 9.30 -0.36 -7.17
C ALA A 145 9.20 -1.78 -6.60
N ALA A 146 8.03 -2.41 -6.70
CA ALA A 146 7.82 -3.75 -6.16
C ALA A 146 8.60 -4.86 -6.88
N VAL A 147 9.12 -4.58 -8.07
CA VAL A 147 9.95 -5.51 -8.86
C VAL A 147 11.31 -4.93 -9.24
N ALA A 148 11.68 -3.77 -8.68
CA ALA A 148 12.86 -3.01 -9.10
C ALA A 148 14.18 -3.80 -9.01
N ASP A 149 14.29 -4.68 -8.01
CA ASP A 149 15.42 -5.59 -7.81
C ASP A 149 15.49 -6.72 -8.86
N ARG A 150 14.37 -7.01 -9.52
CA ARG A 150 14.24 -8.09 -10.52
C ARG A 150 14.36 -7.61 -11.96
N LEU A 151 14.12 -6.33 -12.24
CA LEU A 151 14.09 -5.76 -13.59
C LEU A 151 15.33 -6.11 -14.42
N VAL A 152 16.52 -6.02 -13.82
CA VAL A 152 17.80 -6.30 -14.51
C VAL A 152 17.88 -7.74 -15.05
N SER A 153 17.14 -8.67 -14.45
CA SER A 153 17.12 -10.08 -14.85
C SER A 153 16.00 -10.43 -15.84
N MET A 154 15.06 -9.53 -16.07
CA MET A 154 13.91 -9.76 -16.95
C MET A 154 14.34 -9.70 -18.43
N LYS A 155 14.09 -10.78 -19.17
CA LYS A 155 14.33 -10.86 -20.62
C LYS A 155 13.05 -11.16 -21.37
N GLY A 156 12.80 -10.45 -22.46
CA GLY A 156 11.53 -10.51 -23.20
C GLY A 156 10.46 -9.60 -22.60
N GLU A 157 9.20 -9.96 -22.82
CA GLU A 157 8.04 -9.15 -22.46
C GLU A 157 7.48 -9.57 -21.09
N TYR A 158 7.18 -8.59 -20.25
CA TYR A 158 6.57 -8.76 -18.93
C TYR A 158 5.41 -7.78 -18.73
N LEU A 159 4.40 -8.24 -18.01
CA LEU A 159 3.30 -7.44 -17.47
C LEU A 159 3.36 -7.52 -15.94
N ILE A 160 3.67 -6.40 -15.31
CA ILE A 160 3.59 -6.27 -13.87
C ILE A 160 2.22 -5.69 -13.55
N VAL A 161 1.41 -6.43 -12.78
CA VAL A 161 0.02 -6.09 -12.49
C VAL A 161 -0.11 -5.91 -10.98
N ASP A 162 -0.03 -4.66 -10.52
CA ASP A 162 -0.21 -4.30 -9.12
C ASP A 162 -1.70 -4.19 -8.80
N VAL A 163 -2.22 -5.19 -8.11
CA VAL A 163 -3.61 -5.28 -7.69
C VAL A 163 -3.75 -4.65 -6.31
N GLY A 164 -3.96 -3.33 -6.32
CA GLY A 164 -4.19 -2.51 -5.15
C GLY A 164 -5.60 -2.66 -4.57
N SER A 165 -5.86 -1.94 -3.47
CA SER A 165 -7.18 -1.96 -2.83
C SER A 165 -8.25 -1.15 -3.59
N TRP A 166 -7.82 -0.30 -4.52
CA TRP A 166 -8.65 0.67 -5.26
C TRP A 166 -8.34 0.69 -6.75
N THR A 167 -7.06 0.60 -7.10
CA THR A 167 -6.58 0.61 -8.48
C THR A 167 -5.89 -0.69 -8.83
N ILE A 168 -5.90 -0.99 -10.13
CA ILE A 168 -5.02 -1.96 -10.76
C ILE A 168 -4.07 -1.17 -11.65
N ASP A 169 -2.77 -1.24 -11.34
CA ASP A 169 -1.72 -0.57 -12.09
C ASP A 169 -0.95 -1.61 -12.91
N ILE A 170 -0.99 -1.46 -14.24
CA ILE A 170 -0.35 -2.36 -15.20
C ILE A 170 0.88 -1.66 -15.77
N MET A 171 2.03 -2.31 -15.66
CA MET A 171 3.28 -1.87 -16.27
C MET A 171 3.79 -2.92 -17.24
N HIS A 172 3.92 -2.52 -18.50
CA HIS A 172 4.63 -3.33 -19.49
C HIS A 172 6.14 -3.11 -19.38
N VAL A 173 6.91 -4.18 -19.32
CA VAL A 173 8.38 -4.17 -19.25
C VAL A 173 8.94 -5.01 -20.40
N LYS A 174 9.89 -4.45 -21.15
CA LYS A 174 10.60 -5.12 -22.22
C LYS A 174 12.08 -5.17 -21.91
N ASP A 175 12.65 -6.37 -21.81
CA ASP A 175 14.08 -6.58 -21.53
C ASP A 175 14.59 -5.75 -20.33
N GLY A 176 13.78 -5.74 -19.25
CA GLY A 176 14.06 -5.00 -18.02
C GLY A 176 13.77 -3.50 -18.06
N VAL A 177 13.29 -2.98 -19.20
CA VAL A 177 12.96 -1.56 -19.38
C VAL A 177 11.44 -1.34 -19.39
N PRO A 178 10.89 -0.53 -18.47
CA PRO A 178 9.48 -0.14 -18.50
C PRO A 178 9.12 0.63 -19.78
N VAL A 179 7.98 0.28 -20.38
CA VAL A 179 7.45 0.94 -21.57
C VAL A 179 6.33 1.89 -21.15
N GLU A 180 6.68 3.15 -20.87
CA GLU A 180 5.76 4.16 -20.29
C GLU A 180 4.47 4.33 -21.09
N SER A 181 4.52 4.26 -22.42
CA SER A 181 3.34 4.39 -23.30
C SER A 181 2.35 3.21 -23.21
N LYS A 182 2.73 2.14 -22.50
CA LYS A 182 1.92 0.93 -22.26
C LYS A 182 1.67 0.71 -20.75
N CYS A 183 1.80 1.77 -19.96
CA CYS A 183 1.44 1.76 -18.55
C CYS A 183 0.00 2.27 -18.38
N GLU A 184 -0.80 1.53 -17.63
CA GLU A 184 -2.23 1.80 -17.49
C GLU A 184 -2.66 1.68 -16.03
N THR A 185 -3.65 2.47 -15.64
CA THR A 185 -4.25 2.40 -14.30
C THR A 185 -5.76 2.31 -14.46
N PHE A 186 -6.34 1.24 -13.92
CA PHE A 186 -7.78 0.98 -13.91
C PHE A 186 -8.34 1.09 -12.50
N THR A 187 -9.58 1.55 -12.38
CA THR A 187 -10.31 1.50 -11.10
C THR A 187 -11.04 0.18 -11.01
N GLU A 188 -10.51 -0.75 -10.22
CA GLU A 188 -11.16 -2.01 -9.85
C GLU A 188 -10.84 -2.26 -8.38
N SER A 189 -11.89 -2.29 -7.56
CA SER A 189 -11.79 -1.96 -6.15
C SER A 189 -12.01 -3.19 -5.27
N MET A 190 -10.93 -3.69 -4.66
CA MET A 190 -11.03 -4.68 -3.59
C MET A 190 -11.89 -4.16 -2.42
N ILE A 191 -11.87 -2.85 -2.17
CA ILE A 191 -12.76 -2.22 -1.17
C ILE A 191 -14.23 -2.49 -1.50
N SER A 192 -14.62 -2.46 -2.78
CA SER A 192 -15.98 -2.75 -3.21
C SER A 192 -16.35 -4.23 -3.02
N VAL A 193 -15.39 -5.14 -3.25
CA VAL A 193 -15.55 -6.58 -2.96
C VAL A 193 -15.78 -6.83 -1.47
N ILE A 194 -15.02 -6.14 -0.61
CA ILE A 194 -15.22 -6.19 0.84
C ILE A 194 -16.64 -5.72 1.19
N GLN A 195 -17.13 -4.61 0.63
CA GLN A 195 -18.50 -4.15 0.91
C GLN A 195 -19.57 -5.12 0.37
N GLU A 196 -19.36 -5.76 -0.78
CA GLU A 196 -20.25 -6.81 -1.32
C GLU A 196 -20.37 -7.97 -0.32
N ILE A 197 -19.24 -8.48 0.17
CA ILE A 197 -19.20 -9.58 1.15
C ILE A 197 -19.96 -9.20 2.43
N LYS A 198 -19.72 -7.99 2.95
CA LYS A 198 -20.40 -7.47 4.15
C LYS A 198 -21.91 -7.45 3.96
N SER A 199 -22.38 -6.77 2.91
CA SER A 199 -23.80 -6.64 2.58
C SER A 199 -24.46 -8.01 2.38
N ARG A 200 -23.85 -8.89 1.59
CA ARG A 200 -24.39 -10.22 1.28
C ARG A 200 -24.42 -11.13 2.51
N SER A 201 -23.41 -11.08 3.37
CA SER A 201 -23.41 -11.86 4.62
C SER A 201 -24.52 -11.42 5.58
N SER A 202 -24.80 -10.12 5.65
CA SER A 202 -25.92 -9.58 6.43
C SER A 202 -27.27 -10.02 5.86
N GLU A 203 -27.44 -9.94 4.54
CA GLU A 203 -28.68 -10.32 3.85
C GLU A 203 -28.99 -11.82 4.00
N VAL A 204 -28.01 -12.68 3.74
CA VAL A 204 -28.23 -14.14 3.69
C VAL A 204 -28.25 -14.78 5.08
N PHE A 205 -27.48 -14.24 6.04
CA PHE A 205 -27.29 -14.88 7.36
C PHE A 205 -27.74 -14.01 8.54
N GLY A 206 -28.25 -12.80 8.32
CA GLY A 206 -28.62 -11.87 9.39
C GLY A 206 -27.43 -11.37 10.21
N LYS A 207 -26.20 -11.52 9.71
CA LYS A 207 -24.97 -11.10 10.39
C LYS A 207 -23.91 -10.62 9.41
N GLU A 208 -23.50 -9.37 9.57
CA GLU A 208 -22.39 -8.77 8.83
C GLU A 208 -21.03 -9.35 9.31
N ILE A 209 -20.20 -9.78 8.36
CA ILE A 209 -18.79 -10.09 8.61
C ILE A 209 -18.01 -8.78 8.74
N SER A 210 -17.16 -8.61 9.75
CA SER A 210 -16.34 -7.40 9.88
C SER A 210 -15.27 -7.31 8.79
N GLU A 211 -14.89 -6.08 8.40
CA GLU A 211 -13.84 -5.83 7.41
C GLU A 211 -12.52 -6.53 7.81
N ASN A 212 -12.15 -6.50 9.08
CA ASN A 212 -10.94 -7.17 9.58
C ASN A 212 -10.95 -8.69 9.34
N VAL A 213 -12.11 -9.34 9.47
CA VAL A 213 -12.24 -10.78 9.18
C VAL A 213 -12.08 -11.05 7.69
N ILE A 214 -12.64 -10.19 6.83
CA ILE A 214 -12.52 -10.33 5.37
C ILE A 214 -11.07 -10.09 4.95
N THR A 215 -10.40 -9.06 5.49
CA THR A 215 -9.00 -8.76 5.19
C THR A 215 -8.07 -9.85 5.70
N ASP A 216 -8.32 -10.43 6.88
CA ASP A 216 -7.59 -11.60 7.37
C ASP A 216 -7.79 -12.81 6.46
N TYR A 217 -9.03 -13.05 6.02
CA TYR A 217 -9.34 -14.13 5.08
C TYR A 217 -8.59 -13.97 3.75
N ILE A 218 -8.57 -12.78 3.15
CA ILE A 218 -7.82 -12.52 1.91
C ILE A 218 -6.32 -12.71 2.13
N SER A 219 -5.82 -12.33 3.31
CA SER A 219 -4.39 -12.38 3.63
C SER A 219 -3.91 -13.79 3.94
N ASN A 220 -4.72 -14.63 4.58
CA ASN A 220 -4.28 -15.92 5.12
C ASN A 220 -5.01 -17.11 4.51
N PHE A 221 -6.16 -16.87 3.89
CA PHE A 221 -6.99 -17.90 3.27
C PHE A 221 -7.29 -19.08 4.20
N SER A 222 -7.39 -18.79 5.51
CA SER A 222 -7.47 -19.80 6.56
C SER A 222 -8.84 -20.47 6.61
N SER A 223 -8.86 -21.76 6.95
CA SER A 223 -10.06 -22.58 7.11
C SER A 223 -10.77 -22.37 8.46
N ASN A 224 -10.39 -21.35 9.23
CA ASN A 224 -10.91 -21.15 10.60
C ASN A 224 -12.29 -20.48 10.63
N TYR A 225 -12.84 -20.10 9.47
CA TYR A 225 -14.16 -19.49 9.36
C TYR A 225 -15.23 -20.52 9.01
N PRO A 226 -16.47 -20.36 9.51
CA PRO A 226 -17.57 -21.23 9.12
C PRO A 226 -17.72 -21.26 7.60
N GLU A 227 -17.83 -22.46 7.03
CA GLU A 227 -17.85 -22.72 5.58
C GLU A 227 -18.83 -21.82 4.82
N LYS A 228 -20.01 -21.57 5.39
CA LYS A 228 -21.03 -20.69 4.79
C LYS A 228 -20.53 -19.26 4.54
N TYR A 229 -19.66 -18.72 5.40
CA TYR A 229 -19.08 -17.39 5.24
C TYR A 229 -17.87 -17.45 4.30
N ALA A 230 -17.03 -18.48 4.41
CA ALA A 230 -15.92 -18.71 3.49
C ALA A 230 -16.41 -18.77 2.04
N ARG A 231 -17.53 -19.46 1.78
CA ARG A 231 -18.14 -19.55 0.45
C ARG A 231 -18.57 -18.19 -0.12
N ILE A 232 -19.18 -17.32 0.68
CA ILE A 232 -19.53 -15.96 0.21
C ILE A 232 -18.27 -15.17 -0.14
N MET A 233 -17.20 -15.31 0.66
CA MET A 233 -15.93 -14.64 0.40
C MET A 233 -15.25 -15.16 -0.86
N ASP A 234 -15.17 -16.48 -1.03
CA ASP A 234 -14.61 -17.13 -2.22
C ASP A 234 -15.36 -16.71 -3.49
N GLU A 235 -16.69 -16.80 -3.50
CA GLU A 235 -17.50 -16.41 -4.65
C GLU A 235 -17.32 -14.92 -5.04
N ALA A 236 -17.13 -14.03 -4.07
CA ALA A 236 -16.89 -12.61 -4.34
C ALA A 236 -15.46 -12.36 -4.89
N LEU A 237 -14.47 -13.07 -4.35
CA LEU A 237 -13.07 -12.99 -4.79
C LEU A 237 -12.86 -13.60 -6.18
N GLU A 238 -13.50 -14.73 -6.49
CA GLU A 238 -13.48 -15.34 -7.83
C GLU A 238 -14.02 -14.38 -8.90
N LYS A 239 -15.13 -13.69 -8.61
CA LYS A 239 -15.66 -12.66 -9.51
C LYS A 239 -14.69 -11.50 -9.68
N PHE A 240 -14.04 -11.06 -8.59
CA PHE A 240 -13.04 -10.00 -8.66
C PHE A 240 -11.87 -10.40 -9.55
N VAL A 241 -11.31 -11.58 -9.33
CA VAL A 241 -10.20 -12.12 -10.14
C VAL A 241 -10.59 -12.23 -11.61
N SER A 242 -11.80 -12.73 -11.89
CA SER A 242 -12.34 -12.80 -13.26
C SER A 242 -12.42 -11.42 -13.92
N ARG A 243 -12.79 -10.36 -13.18
CA ARG A 243 -12.79 -8.98 -13.69
C ARG A 243 -11.37 -8.48 -13.96
N VAL A 244 -10.41 -8.76 -13.08
CA VAL A 244 -9.00 -8.39 -13.30
C VAL A 244 -8.46 -9.02 -14.58
N GLU A 245 -8.67 -10.32 -14.78
CA GLU A 245 -8.26 -11.01 -16.01
C GLU A 245 -9.01 -10.50 -17.25
N GLY A 246 -10.30 -10.16 -17.08
CA GLY A 246 -11.10 -9.49 -18.10
C GLY A 246 -10.48 -8.18 -18.56
N ILE A 247 -10.08 -7.32 -17.61
CA ILE A 247 -9.39 -6.05 -17.89
C ILE A 247 -8.10 -6.30 -18.69
N LEU A 248 -7.29 -7.30 -18.32
CA LEU A 248 -6.09 -7.62 -19.08
C LEU A 248 -6.41 -7.96 -20.54
N LYS A 249 -7.40 -8.82 -20.75
CA LYS A 249 -7.80 -9.29 -22.08
C LYS A 249 -8.44 -8.18 -22.92
N GLU A 250 -9.34 -7.40 -22.33
CA GLU A 250 -10.08 -6.32 -23.02
C GLU A 250 -9.15 -5.20 -23.49
N ASN A 251 -8.05 -4.95 -22.78
CA ASN A 251 -7.05 -3.95 -23.16
C ASN A 251 -5.92 -4.52 -24.05
N GLY A 252 -6.12 -5.73 -24.60
CA GLY A 252 -5.23 -6.32 -25.60
C GLY A 252 -3.89 -6.81 -25.04
N HIS A 253 -3.80 -7.04 -23.74
CA HIS A 253 -2.61 -7.66 -23.15
C HIS A 253 -2.58 -9.15 -23.49
N ASP A 254 -1.47 -9.59 -24.08
CA ASP A 254 -1.22 -11.00 -24.35
C ASP A 254 -0.86 -11.71 -23.05
N THR A 255 -1.79 -12.51 -22.52
CA THR A 255 -1.59 -13.26 -21.27
C THR A 255 -1.04 -14.66 -21.47
N GLU A 256 -0.84 -15.09 -22.73
CA GLU A 256 -0.37 -16.42 -23.10
C GLU A 256 1.14 -16.42 -23.39
N PHE A 257 1.64 -15.39 -24.07
CA PHE A 257 3.05 -15.30 -24.47
C PHE A 257 3.86 -14.27 -23.67
N THR A 258 3.21 -13.47 -22.82
CA THR A 258 3.88 -12.50 -21.95
C THR A 258 4.04 -13.06 -20.54
N ASN A 259 5.16 -12.81 -19.89
CA ASN A 259 5.33 -13.15 -18.48
C ASN A 259 4.48 -12.20 -17.62
N ILE A 260 3.71 -12.73 -16.67
CA ILE A 260 2.87 -11.91 -15.79
C ILE A 260 3.38 -12.00 -14.35
N ILE A 261 3.49 -10.85 -13.70
CA ILE A 261 3.80 -10.77 -12.27
C ILE A 261 2.69 -10.00 -11.59
N TYR A 262 1.84 -10.70 -10.84
CA TYR A 262 0.84 -10.05 -10.00
C TYR A 262 1.49 -9.59 -8.69
N VAL A 263 1.21 -8.36 -8.29
CA VAL A 263 1.81 -7.74 -7.10
C VAL A 263 0.72 -7.06 -6.25
N GLY A 264 1.03 -6.81 -4.98
CA GLY A 264 0.16 -6.04 -4.11
C GLY A 264 -0.81 -6.89 -3.29
N GLY A 265 -1.75 -6.23 -2.60
CA GLY A 265 -2.69 -6.89 -1.69
C GLY A 265 -3.61 -7.90 -2.37
N GLY A 266 -4.02 -7.62 -3.60
CA GLY A 266 -4.85 -8.51 -4.40
C GLY A 266 -4.09 -9.67 -5.06
N ALA A 267 -2.75 -9.69 -5.04
CA ALA A 267 -1.97 -10.76 -5.65
C ALA A 267 -2.27 -12.13 -5.04
N LYS A 268 -2.61 -12.20 -3.74
CA LYS A 268 -3.04 -13.45 -3.09
C LYS A 268 -4.37 -13.97 -3.66
N ALA A 269 -5.32 -13.09 -3.95
CA ALA A 269 -6.56 -13.48 -4.60
C ALA A 269 -6.29 -14.01 -6.01
N MET A 270 -5.41 -13.34 -6.77
CA MET A 270 -4.97 -13.82 -8.09
C MET A 270 -4.26 -15.18 -8.01
N GLU A 271 -3.42 -15.39 -6.99
CA GLU A 271 -2.75 -16.68 -6.74
C GLU A 271 -3.74 -17.78 -6.41
N ARG A 272 -4.80 -17.49 -5.65
CA ARG A 272 -5.77 -18.54 -5.27
C ARG A 272 -6.77 -18.88 -6.36
N PHE A 273 -7.32 -17.87 -7.05
CA PHE A 273 -8.47 -18.05 -7.95
C PHE A 273 -8.16 -17.74 -9.42
N GLY A 274 -6.98 -17.20 -9.72
CA GLY A 274 -6.60 -16.81 -11.07
C GLY A 274 -5.99 -17.94 -11.88
N LYS A 275 -5.64 -17.62 -13.12
CA LYS A 275 -4.89 -18.53 -13.99
C LYS A 275 -3.50 -18.81 -13.45
N HIS A 276 -3.09 -20.06 -13.62
CA HIS A 276 -1.75 -20.54 -13.30
C HIS A 276 -1.06 -20.99 -14.58
N GLY A 277 0.22 -20.69 -14.71
CA GLY A 277 1.04 -21.09 -15.84
C GLY A 277 2.51 -20.80 -15.56
N ASP A 278 3.40 -21.41 -16.32
CA ASP A 278 4.85 -21.27 -16.13
C ASP A 278 5.33 -19.81 -16.34
N ASN A 279 4.55 -19.01 -17.07
CA ASN A 279 4.79 -17.59 -17.33
C ASN A 279 4.18 -16.66 -16.27
N ILE A 280 3.50 -17.17 -15.23
CA ILE A 280 2.81 -16.37 -14.22
C ILE A 280 3.48 -16.52 -12.86
N SER A 281 3.70 -15.40 -12.17
CA SER A 281 4.22 -15.38 -10.80
C SER A 281 3.48 -14.36 -9.93
N TYR A 282 3.58 -14.55 -8.61
CA TYR A 282 2.89 -13.75 -7.62
C TYR A 282 3.86 -13.20 -6.58
N VAL A 283 3.83 -11.88 -6.38
CA VAL A 283 4.53 -11.19 -5.29
C VAL A 283 3.49 -10.82 -4.24
N THR A 284 3.25 -11.75 -3.33
CA THR A 284 2.17 -11.67 -2.33
C THR A 284 2.55 -10.94 -1.04
N ASP A 285 3.81 -10.49 -0.91
CA ASP A 285 4.19 -9.57 0.18
C ASP A 285 3.58 -8.21 -0.09
N VAL A 286 2.55 -7.87 0.68
CA VAL A 286 1.84 -6.59 0.56
C VAL A 286 2.75 -5.37 0.72
N ARG A 287 3.94 -5.53 1.32
CA ARG A 287 4.94 -4.47 1.52
C ARG A 287 5.93 -4.33 0.36
N ALA A 288 5.79 -5.10 -0.73
CA ALA A 288 6.77 -5.13 -1.82
C ALA A 288 7.08 -3.73 -2.37
N ASN A 289 6.05 -2.89 -2.61
CA ASN A 289 6.24 -1.50 -3.01
C ASN A 289 7.06 -0.69 -1.98
N ALA A 290 6.70 -0.77 -0.69
CA ALA A 290 7.41 -0.03 0.36
C ALA A 290 8.89 -0.43 0.46
N LYS A 291 9.18 -1.75 0.41
CA LYS A 291 10.55 -2.27 0.37
C LYS A 291 11.30 -1.79 -0.87
N GLY A 292 10.62 -1.79 -2.02
CA GLY A 292 11.13 -1.26 -3.28
C GLY A 292 11.52 0.21 -3.19
N TYR A 293 10.67 1.06 -2.60
CA TYR A 293 10.97 2.48 -2.41
C TYR A 293 12.18 2.69 -1.50
N GLU A 294 12.28 1.92 -0.42
CA GLU A 294 13.43 1.99 0.48
C GLU A 294 14.72 1.57 -0.23
N PHE A 295 14.68 0.48 -0.99
CA PHE A 295 15.80 -0.01 -1.78
C PHE A 295 16.24 1.04 -2.81
N LEU A 296 15.31 1.58 -3.60
CA LEU A 296 15.59 2.60 -4.60
C LEU A 296 16.16 3.87 -3.99
N ALA A 297 15.61 4.34 -2.86
CA ALA A 297 16.12 5.51 -2.16
C ALA A 297 17.57 5.29 -1.66
N LYS A 298 17.92 4.08 -1.21
CA LYS A 298 19.30 3.73 -0.82
C LYS A 298 20.28 3.71 -2.00
N GLN A 299 19.84 3.27 -3.18
CA GLN A 299 20.70 3.19 -4.37
C GLN A 299 20.98 4.55 -5.01
N MET A 300 20.12 5.54 -4.75
CA MET A 300 20.23 6.89 -5.31
C MET A 300 20.87 7.90 -4.34
N ALA A 301 21.42 7.41 -3.23
CA ALA A 301 22.06 8.18 -2.17
C ALA A 301 23.53 8.51 -2.47
#